data_AF-A0A1M6XCM3-F1
#
_entry.id   AF-A0A1M6XCM3-F1
#
_cell.length_a   1.000
_cell.length_b   1.000
_cell.length_c   1.000
_cell.angle_alpha   90.00
_cell.angle_beta   90.00
_cell.angle_gamma   90.00
#
_symmetry.space_group_name_H-M   'P 1'
#
loop_
_entity.id
_entity.type
_entity.pdbx_description
1 polymer ?
#
loop_
_entity_poly.entity_id
_entity_poly.type
_entity_poly.pdbx_seq_one_letter_code
_entity_poly.pdbx_strand_id
1 'polypeptide(L)'
;MVSVKRFIHDEPALFKASKAFVAQLFRCADPIVYVACKLSDKNEQIAWTLLGSALFQERSYPEILRLMLALHERFPGDKLWSLPVPKGGEIEEVVEQTFNSRNWSVFENVAGIFWSVGLFVRHHPDLVAWMRERTPEEMWRDLGEIYFMGRSNPRPKACAAIYRLIAPAPLGLGLAYRECAKMPPLPLTMGARRFLAMLGPAKEDNFSELDPKEKQKLANEFFVALAPENPYFAAHSLQFFLENGTNGFICRELTANCSECPLYEYCNYAEVRKRY
;
A
#
# COMPACT_ATOMS: atom_id res chain seq x y z
N MET A 1 -21.01 17.14 0.55
CA MET A 1 -19.61 16.94 0.15
C MET A 1 -18.95 18.28 -0.12
N VAL A 2 -18.08 18.74 0.78
CA VAL A 2 -17.20 19.90 0.56
C VAL A 2 -16.19 19.54 -0.54
N SER A 3 -16.10 20.37 -1.58
CA SER A 3 -15.10 20.14 -2.63
C SER A 3 -13.69 20.33 -2.08
N VAL A 4 -12.69 19.64 -2.64
CA VAL A 4 -11.28 19.82 -2.24
C VAL A 4 -10.86 21.29 -2.30
N LYS A 5 -11.29 22.02 -3.33
CA LYS A 5 -11.03 23.46 -3.47
C LYS A 5 -11.60 24.28 -2.31
N ARG A 6 -12.83 23.98 -1.90
CA ARG A 6 -13.47 24.65 -0.78
C ARG A 6 -12.78 24.30 0.55
N PHE A 7 -12.42 23.04 0.77
CA PHE A 7 -11.64 22.64 1.94
C PHE A 7 -10.30 23.41 2.05
N ILE A 8 -9.57 23.54 0.93
CA ILE A 8 -8.30 24.30 0.91
C ILE A 8 -8.50 25.77 1.29
N HIS A 9 -9.61 26.35 0.87
CA HIS A 9 -9.96 27.74 1.18
C HIS A 9 -10.43 27.92 2.63
N ASP A 10 -11.29 27.02 3.10
CA ASP A 10 -11.93 27.11 4.41
C ASP A 10 -10.99 26.66 5.54
N GLU A 11 -10.07 25.72 5.27
CA GLU A 11 -9.13 25.11 6.25
C GLU A 11 -7.65 25.20 5.79
N PRO A 12 -7.11 26.39 5.50
CA PRO A 12 -5.79 26.54 4.87
C PRO A 12 -4.65 26.07 5.79
N ALA A 13 -4.80 26.21 7.10
CA ALA A 13 -3.79 25.80 8.08
C ALA A 13 -3.69 24.27 8.17
N LEU A 14 -4.82 23.57 8.22
CA LEU A 14 -4.88 22.11 8.18
C LEU A 14 -4.39 21.55 6.84
N PHE A 15 -4.74 22.20 5.73
CA PHE A 15 -4.20 21.81 4.43
C PHE A 15 -2.66 21.94 4.37
N LYS A 16 -2.11 23.04 4.91
CA LYS A 16 -0.65 23.23 5.02
C LYS A 16 0.00 22.17 5.91
N ALA A 17 -0.60 21.85 7.05
CA ALA A 17 -0.15 20.77 7.94
C ALA A 17 -0.19 19.39 7.24
N SER A 18 -1.22 19.15 6.43
CA SER A 18 -1.36 17.93 5.63
C SER A 18 -0.24 17.81 4.59
N LYS A 19 0.11 18.91 3.91
CA LYS A 19 1.27 18.92 2.99
C LYS A 19 2.58 18.66 3.72
N ALA A 20 2.76 19.23 4.92
CA ALA A 20 3.96 18.97 5.73
C ALA A 20 4.04 17.50 6.19
N PHE A 21 2.91 16.90 6.57
CA PHE A 21 2.83 15.48 6.90
C PHE A 21 3.23 14.59 5.70
N VAL A 22 2.73 14.91 4.49
CA VAL A 22 3.16 14.23 3.26
C VAL A 22 4.65 14.41 3.00
N ALA A 23 5.16 15.64 3.09
CA ALA A 23 6.57 15.94 2.88
C ALA A 23 7.51 15.25 3.89
N GLN A 24 7.02 14.96 5.10
CA GLN A 24 7.79 14.24 6.10
C GLN A 24 7.82 12.73 5.84
N LEU A 25 6.71 12.14 5.39
CA LEU A 25 6.57 10.68 5.31
C LEU A 25 6.70 10.09 3.90
N PHE A 26 6.82 10.90 2.84
CA PHE A 26 6.92 10.35 1.48
C PHE A 26 8.17 9.47 1.28
N ARG A 27 9.21 9.65 2.10
CA ARG A 27 10.45 8.85 2.06
C ARG A 27 10.39 7.60 2.93
N CYS A 28 9.30 7.34 3.64
CA CYS A 28 9.18 6.12 4.40
C CYS A 28 9.07 4.92 3.44
N ALA A 29 9.86 3.88 3.67
CA ALA A 29 9.83 2.69 2.82
C ALA A 29 8.49 1.95 2.96
N ASP A 30 7.94 1.49 1.85
CA ASP A 30 6.85 0.51 1.87
C ASP A 30 7.43 -0.86 2.31
N PRO A 31 6.81 -1.60 3.24
CA PRO A 31 7.37 -2.84 3.78
C PRO A 31 7.50 -3.94 2.73
N ILE A 32 6.62 -3.97 1.73
CA ILE A 32 6.68 -4.94 0.63
C ILE A 32 7.85 -4.61 -0.27
N VAL A 33 7.99 -3.33 -0.64
CA VAL A 33 9.12 -2.85 -1.46
C VAL A 33 10.44 -3.04 -0.72
N TYR A 34 10.48 -2.78 0.58
CA TYR A 34 11.66 -2.98 1.42
C TYR A 34 12.16 -4.42 1.37
N VAL A 35 11.27 -5.42 1.46
CA VAL A 35 11.67 -6.83 1.35
C VAL A 35 12.04 -7.19 -0.08
N ALA A 36 11.26 -6.75 -1.08
CA ALA A 36 11.56 -7.00 -2.48
C ALA A 36 12.96 -6.50 -2.86
N CYS A 37 13.34 -5.27 -2.46
CA CYS A 37 14.65 -4.68 -2.74
C CYS A 37 15.86 -5.43 -2.13
N LYS A 38 15.64 -6.43 -1.25
CA LYS A 38 16.73 -7.29 -0.76
C LYS A 38 17.18 -8.32 -1.79
N LEU A 39 16.37 -8.56 -2.82
CA LEU A 39 16.63 -9.51 -3.89
C LEU A 39 17.53 -8.89 -4.94
N SER A 40 18.41 -9.70 -5.52
CA SER A 40 19.39 -9.26 -6.52
C SER A 40 18.80 -9.15 -7.91
N ASP A 41 17.82 -10.00 -8.26
CA ASP A 41 17.20 -10.05 -9.58
C ASP A 41 15.92 -9.21 -9.66
N LYS A 42 15.73 -8.49 -10.77
CA LYS A 42 14.57 -7.62 -10.97
C LYS A 42 13.26 -8.39 -11.17
N ASN A 43 13.29 -9.57 -11.78
CA ASN A 43 12.07 -10.39 -11.90
C ASN A 43 11.64 -10.88 -10.53
N GLU A 44 12.59 -11.30 -9.69
CA GLU A 44 12.30 -11.65 -8.31
C GLU A 44 11.73 -10.46 -7.52
N GLN A 45 12.33 -9.26 -7.63
CA GLN A 45 11.80 -8.05 -7.01
C GLN A 45 10.33 -7.78 -7.41
N ILE A 46 10.00 -7.92 -8.70
CA ILE A 46 8.62 -7.78 -9.20
C ILE A 46 7.72 -8.86 -8.59
N ALA A 47 8.11 -10.14 -8.66
CA ALA A 47 7.33 -11.26 -8.14
C ALA A 47 7.00 -11.11 -6.65
N TRP A 48 7.99 -10.74 -5.83
CA TRP A 48 7.82 -10.48 -4.40
C TRP A 48 6.95 -9.25 -4.13
N THR A 49 7.02 -8.21 -4.97
CA THR A 49 6.15 -7.04 -4.86
C THR A 49 4.68 -7.40 -5.14
N LEU A 50 4.44 -8.26 -6.13
CA LEU A 50 3.10 -8.77 -6.46
C LEU A 50 2.55 -9.64 -5.32
N LEU A 51 3.37 -10.57 -4.81
CA LEU A 51 3.01 -11.42 -3.68
C LEU A 51 2.63 -10.59 -2.45
N GLY A 52 3.50 -9.67 -2.03
CA GLY A 52 3.25 -8.82 -0.88
C GLY A 52 1.98 -7.99 -1.05
N SER A 53 1.72 -7.48 -2.26
CA SER A 53 0.51 -6.72 -2.55
C SER A 53 -0.78 -7.56 -2.49
N ALA A 54 -0.72 -8.84 -2.87
CA ALA A 54 -1.85 -9.76 -2.73
C ALA A 54 -2.12 -10.13 -1.27
N LEU A 55 -1.05 -10.38 -0.51
CA LEU A 55 -1.07 -10.75 0.92
C LEU A 55 -1.45 -9.58 1.83
N PHE A 56 -1.25 -8.33 1.41
CA PHE A 56 -1.53 -7.18 2.27
C PHE A 56 -3.03 -6.89 2.38
N GLN A 57 -3.68 -7.63 3.28
CA GLN A 57 -5.09 -7.49 3.63
C GLN A 57 -5.32 -7.86 5.08
N GLU A 58 -6.10 -7.05 5.79
CA GLU A 58 -6.54 -7.31 7.17
C GLU A 58 -5.37 -7.58 8.15
N ARG A 59 -4.22 -6.99 7.85
CA ARG A 59 -2.99 -7.05 8.64
C ARG A 59 -2.35 -5.68 8.67
N SER A 60 -1.64 -5.39 9.75
CA SER A 60 -0.85 -4.17 9.93
C SER A 60 0.45 -4.21 9.12
N TYR A 61 1.09 -3.05 8.96
CA TYR A 61 2.40 -2.93 8.31
C TYR A 61 3.47 -3.82 8.97
N PRO A 62 3.66 -3.82 10.30
CA PRO A 62 4.66 -4.66 10.93
C PRO A 62 4.37 -6.16 10.77
N GLU A 63 3.09 -6.57 10.79
CA GLU A 63 2.71 -7.96 10.53
C GLU A 63 3.08 -8.42 9.12
N ILE A 64 2.77 -7.61 8.10
CA ILE A 64 3.12 -7.93 6.72
C ILE A 64 4.63 -7.93 6.51
N LEU A 65 5.36 -6.98 7.11
CA LEU A 65 6.82 -6.96 7.05
C LEU A 65 7.41 -8.25 7.66
N ARG A 66 6.94 -8.66 8.84
CA ARG A 66 7.39 -9.91 9.49
C ARG A 66 7.09 -11.13 8.61
N LEU A 67 5.89 -11.20 8.03
CA LEU A 67 5.50 -12.31 7.15
C LEU A 67 6.39 -12.36 5.90
N MET A 68 6.59 -11.23 5.22
CA MET A 68 7.42 -11.17 4.02
C MET A 68 8.88 -11.56 4.31
N LEU A 69 9.43 -11.16 5.45
CA LEU A 69 10.78 -11.57 5.88
C LEU A 69 10.85 -13.07 6.18
N ALA A 70 9.88 -13.63 6.92
CA ALA A 70 9.85 -15.05 7.25
C ALA A 70 9.71 -15.94 5.99
N LEU A 71 8.89 -15.49 5.04
CA LEU A 71 8.77 -16.15 3.74
C LEU A 71 10.08 -16.11 2.96
N HIS A 72 10.75 -14.95 2.93
CA HIS A 72 12.02 -14.79 2.21
C HIS A 72 13.12 -15.66 2.80
N GLU A 73 13.15 -15.82 4.12
CA GLU A 73 14.07 -16.71 4.81
C GLU A 73 13.79 -18.19 4.50
N ARG A 74 12.52 -18.61 4.53
CA ARG A 74 12.13 -20.00 4.26
C ARG A 74 12.25 -20.40 2.79
N PHE A 75 11.93 -19.46 1.89
CA PHE A 75 11.84 -19.65 0.45
C PHE A 75 12.64 -18.57 -0.30
N PRO A 76 13.99 -18.61 -0.24
CA PRO A 76 14.82 -17.57 -0.86
C PRO A 76 14.75 -17.58 -2.39
N GLY A 77 14.95 -16.40 -2.98
CA GLY A 77 15.04 -16.20 -4.43
C GLY A 77 13.76 -16.59 -5.17
N ASP A 78 13.90 -17.49 -6.15
CA ASP A 78 12.84 -17.93 -7.04
C ASP A 78 12.00 -19.11 -6.52
N LYS A 79 12.34 -19.65 -5.34
CA LYS A 79 11.82 -20.94 -4.83
C LYS A 79 10.30 -20.99 -4.68
N LEU A 80 9.63 -19.85 -4.52
CA LEU A 80 8.17 -19.79 -4.45
C LEU A 80 7.50 -19.98 -5.82
N TRP A 81 8.23 -19.81 -6.92
CA TRP A 81 7.69 -19.83 -8.28
C TRP A 81 8.32 -20.90 -9.18
N SER A 82 9.55 -21.34 -8.89
CA SER A 82 10.22 -22.43 -9.60
C SER A 82 9.62 -23.80 -9.26
N LEU A 83 9.59 -24.70 -10.24
CA LEU A 83 9.06 -26.05 -10.04
C LEU A 83 10.15 -26.98 -9.49
N PRO A 84 9.83 -27.85 -8.51
CA PRO A 84 8.54 -28.00 -7.85
C PRO A 84 8.24 -26.86 -6.86
N VAL A 85 7.02 -26.32 -6.90
CA VAL A 85 6.59 -25.26 -5.96
C VAL A 85 6.39 -25.83 -4.54
N PRO A 86 6.55 -25.00 -3.49
CA PRO A 86 6.30 -25.42 -2.11
C PRO A 86 4.89 -25.94 -1.90
N LYS A 87 4.76 -26.95 -1.03
CA LYS A 87 3.45 -27.52 -0.67
C LYS A 87 2.65 -26.54 0.18
N GLY A 88 1.32 -26.63 0.11
CA GLY A 88 0.42 -25.73 0.85
C GLY A 88 0.71 -25.73 2.35
N GLY A 89 0.92 -26.91 2.95
CA GLY A 89 1.26 -27.04 4.36
C GLY A 89 2.57 -26.35 4.77
N GLU A 90 3.58 -26.28 3.89
CA GLU A 90 4.83 -25.55 4.19
C GLU A 90 4.62 -24.03 4.20
N ILE A 91 3.73 -23.54 3.33
CA ILE A 91 3.37 -22.12 3.26
C ILE A 91 2.53 -21.74 4.49
N GLU A 92 1.52 -22.55 4.79
CA GLU A 92 0.64 -22.38 5.96
C GLU A 92 1.43 -22.40 7.27
N GLU A 93 2.43 -23.27 7.39
CA GLU A 93 3.31 -23.35 8.55
C GLU A 93 4.06 -22.02 8.79
N VAL A 94 4.65 -21.41 7.74
CA VAL A 94 5.34 -20.12 7.88
C VAL A 94 4.39 -19.02 8.34
N VAL A 95 3.17 -19.00 7.78
CA VAL A 95 2.15 -18.00 8.14
C VAL A 95 1.72 -18.18 9.59
N GLU A 96 1.45 -19.41 10.01
CA GLU A 96 1.06 -19.75 11.38
C GLU A 96 2.16 -19.40 12.37
N GLN A 97 3.42 -19.73 12.08
CA GLN A 97 4.56 -19.38 12.94
C GLN A 97 4.77 -17.87 13.03
N THR A 98 4.59 -17.14 11.92
CA THR A 98 4.75 -15.66 11.92
C THR A 98 3.70 -14.97 12.79
N PHE A 99 2.45 -15.43 12.71
CA PHE A 99 1.32 -14.82 13.42
C PHE A 99 0.96 -15.50 14.73
N ASN A 100 1.65 -16.60 15.08
CA ASN A 100 1.33 -17.48 16.20
C ASN A 100 -0.17 -17.84 16.26
N SER A 101 -0.83 -17.93 15.10
CA SER A 101 -2.26 -18.16 14.99
C SER A 101 -2.68 -18.48 13.56
N ARG A 102 -3.85 -19.13 13.42
CA ARG A 102 -4.54 -19.38 12.14
C ARG A 102 -5.78 -18.49 11.96
N ASN A 103 -5.92 -17.42 12.76
CA ASN A 103 -7.13 -16.59 12.79
C ASN A 103 -7.22 -15.57 11.65
N TRP A 104 -6.29 -15.60 10.69
CA TRP A 104 -6.38 -14.74 9.53
C TRP A 104 -7.54 -15.19 8.65
N SER A 105 -8.43 -14.26 8.29
CA SER A 105 -9.60 -14.54 7.44
C SER A 105 -9.26 -15.24 6.12
N VAL A 106 -8.04 -15.05 5.61
CA VAL A 106 -7.56 -15.64 4.35
C VAL A 106 -6.57 -16.79 4.56
N PHE A 107 -6.40 -17.29 5.78
CA PHE A 107 -5.42 -18.35 6.10
C PHE A 107 -5.59 -19.57 5.20
N GLU A 108 -6.82 -20.09 5.07
CA GLU A 108 -7.13 -21.26 4.22
C GLU A 108 -6.91 -21.01 2.72
N ASN A 109 -6.84 -19.75 2.31
CA ASN A 109 -6.60 -19.37 0.92
C ASN A 109 -5.14 -19.01 0.64
N VAL A 110 -4.29 -18.97 1.67
CA VAL A 110 -2.96 -18.38 1.54
C VAL A 110 -2.13 -19.13 0.50
N ALA A 111 -2.08 -20.46 0.57
CA ALA A 111 -1.38 -21.29 -0.44
C ALA A 111 -1.89 -21.02 -1.87
N GLY A 112 -3.21 -20.83 -2.03
CA GLY A 112 -3.81 -20.46 -3.31
C GLY A 112 -3.35 -19.10 -3.84
N ILE A 113 -3.13 -18.11 -2.96
CA ILE A 113 -2.55 -16.81 -3.33
C ILE A 113 -1.12 -17.01 -3.85
N PHE A 114 -0.27 -17.76 -3.14
CA PHE A 114 1.09 -18.05 -3.55
C PHE A 114 1.16 -18.73 -4.91
N TRP A 115 0.39 -19.81 -5.09
CA TRP A 115 0.39 -20.54 -6.35
C TRP A 115 -0.16 -19.72 -7.51
N SER A 116 -1.11 -18.83 -7.26
CA SER A 116 -1.64 -17.93 -8.27
C SER A 116 -0.63 -16.87 -8.69
N VAL A 117 0.10 -16.26 -7.75
CA VAL A 117 1.23 -15.38 -8.08
C VAL A 117 2.30 -16.16 -8.84
N GLY A 118 2.66 -17.35 -8.38
CA GLY A 118 3.65 -18.20 -9.06
C GLY A 118 3.23 -18.60 -10.48
N LEU A 119 1.94 -18.86 -10.71
CA LEU A 119 1.39 -19.11 -12.04
C LEU A 119 1.55 -17.90 -12.95
N PHE A 120 1.22 -16.71 -12.45
CA PHE A 120 1.43 -15.45 -13.19
C PHE A 120 2.90 -15.26 -13.56
N VAL A 121 3.82 -15.48 -12.61
CA VAL A 121 5.28 -15.38 -12.84
C VAL A 121 5.73 -16.38 -13.91
N ARG A 122 5.26 -17.63 -13.88
CA ARG A 122 5.63 -18.64 -14.89
C ARG A 122 5.03 -18.36 -16.28
N HIS A 123 3.86 -17.73 -16.36
CA HIS A 123 3.28 -17.27 -17.62
C HIS A 123 4.03 -16.06 -18.20
N HIS A 124 4.73 -15.30 -17.36
CA HIS A 124 5.49 -14.11 -17.73
C HIS A 124 6.96 -14.27 -17.29
N PRO A 125 7.75 -15.12 -17.97
CA PRO A 125 9.10 -15.48 -17.53
C PRO A 125 10.09 -14.31 -17.50
N ASP A 126 9.81 -13.24 -18.25
CA ASP A 126 10.52 -11.96 -18.16
C ASP A 126 9.54 -10.87 -17.71
N LEU A 127 9.41 -10.71 -16.39
CA LEU A 127 8.56 -9.70 -15.77
C LEU A 127 9.07 -8.28 -16.04
N VAL A 128 10.37 -8.09 -16.26
CA VAL A 128 10.94 -6.79 -16.63
C VAL A 128 10.48 -6.40 -18.04
N ALA A 129 10.53 -7.34 -18.99
CA ALA A 129 9.98 -7.13 -20.33
C ALA A 129 8.47 -6.90 -20.29
N TRP A 130 7.73 -7.71 -19.52
CA TRP A 130 6.29 -7.50 -19.30
C TRP A 130 5.99 -6.08 -18.80
N MET A 131 6.73 -5.59 -17.79
CA MET A 131 6.60 -4.21 -17.30
C MET A 131 6.82 -3.18 -18.41
N ARG A 132 7.90 -3.32 -19.17
CA ARG A 132 8.28 -2.38 -20.24
C ARG A 132 7.26 -2.33 -21.38
N GLU A 133 6.63 -3.46 -21.69
CA GLU A 133 5.75 -3.61 -22.87
C GLU A 133 4.29 -3.31 -22.58
N ARG A 134 3.88 -3.32 -21.30
CA ARG A 134 2.51 -3.06 -20.87
C ARG A 134 2.30 -1.62 -20.43
N THR A 135 1.12 -1.09 -20.72
CA THR A 135 0.64 0.12 -20.03
C THR A 135 0.09 -0.25 -18.65
N PRO A 136 0.01 0.71 -17.71
CA PRO A 136 -0.65 0.52 -16.42
C PRO A 136 -2.08 -0.03 -16.50
N GLU A 137 -2.84 0.29 -17.55
CA GLU A 137 -4.19 -0.26 -17.76
C GLU A 137 -4.16 -1.74 -18.15
N GLU A 138 -3.21 -2.14 -19.00
CA GLU A 138 -3.02 -3.55 -19.33
C GLU A 138 -2.46 -4.34 -18.13
N MET A 139 -1.50 -3.78 -17.38
CA MET A 139 -1.04 -4.38 -16.13
C MET A 139 -2.20 -4.58 -15.16
N TRP A 140 -3.09 -3.60 -15.04
CA TRP A 140 -4.27 -3.72 -14.17
C TRP A 140 -5.22 -4.85 -14.58
N ARG A 141 -5.33 -5.10 -15.89
CA ARG A 141 -6.08 -6.25 -16.44
C ARG A 141 -5.35 -7.57 -16.15
N ASP A 142 -4.08 -7.65 -16.51
CA ASP A 142 -3.22 -8.84 -16.39
C ASP A 142 -3.11 -9.28 -14.92
N LEU A 143 -2.94 -8.34 -13.99
CA LEU A 143 -2.93 -8.61 -12.54
C LEU A 143 -4.27 -9.15 -12.01
N GLY A 144 -5.34 -9.10 -12.80
CA GLY A 144 -6.60 -9.78 -12.51
C GLY A 144 -6.52 -11.30 -12.57
N GLU A 145 -5.49 -11.87 -13.20
CA GLU A 145 -5.21 -13.30 -13.21
C GLU A 145 -4.75 -13.81 -11.83
N ILE A 146 -4.21 -12.91 -11.00
CA ILE A 146 -3.75 -13.23 -9.66
C ILE A 146 -4.96 -13.25 -8.70
N TYR A 147 -5.19 -14.42 -8.10
CA TYR A 147 -6.19 -14.64 -7.07
C TYR A 147 -5.98 -13.65 -5.91
N PHE A 148 -7.08 -13.11 -5.38
CA PHE A 148 -7.09 -12.05 -4.36
C PHE A 148 -6.56 -10.66 -4.77
N MET A 149 -6.25 -10.36 -6.03
CA MET A 149 -5.97 -8.98 -6.49
C MET A 149 -7.22 -8.09 -6.66
N GLY A 150 -8.41 -8.62 -6.39
CA GLY A 150 -9.69 -7.91 -6.41
C GLY A 150 -10.55 -8.27 -7.63
N ARG A 151 -11.87 -8.34 -7.43
CA ARG A 151 -12.84 -8.71 -8.47
C ARG A 151 -13.68 -7.54 -8.99
N SER A 152 -13.79 -6.46 -8.22
CA SER A 152 -14.59 -5.26 -8.54
C SER A 152 -13.72 -4.13 -9.09
N ASN A 153 -14.33 -3.24 -9.87
CA ASN A 153 -13.68 -2.02 -10.36
C ASN A 153 -13.99 -0.85 -9.41
N PRO A 154 -13.00 -0.12 -8.86
CA PRO A 154 -11.55 -0.33 -9.00
C PRO A 154 -11.03 -1.53 -8.19
N ARG A 155 -9.97 -2.20 -8.70
CA ARG A 155 -9.25 -3.28 -8.00
C ARG A 155 -8.10 -2.68 -7.17
N PRO A 156 -8.27 -2.41 -5.86
CA PRO A 156 -7.35 -1.52 -5.15
C PRO A 156 -5.94 -2.13 -4.97
N LYS A 157 -5.85 -3.46 -4.82
CA LYS A 157 -4.58 -4.17 -4.68
C LYS A 157 -3.78 -4.18 -5.98
N ALA A 158 -4.43 -4.38 -7.12
CA ALA A 158 -3.78 -4.26 -8.43
C ALA A 158 -3.27 -2.83 -8.64
N CYS A 159 -4.05 -1.80 -8.28
CA CYS A 159 -3.58 -0.42 -8.33
C CYS A 159 -2.34 -0.22 -7.43
N ALA A 160 -2.39 -0.67 -6.17
CA ALA A 160 -1.27 -0.56 -5.24
C ALA A 160 -0.01 -1.27 -5.74
N ALA A 161 -0.16 -2.48 -6.31
CA ALA A 161 0.94 -3.22 -6.93
C ALA A 161 1.57 -2.41 -8.07
N ILE A 162 0.78 -1.88 -9.00
CA ILE A 162 1.28 -1.06 -10.12
C ILE A 162 2.07 0.14 -9.60
N TYR A 163 1.53 0.89 -8.64
CA TYR A 163 2.23 2.04 -8.07
C TYR A 163 3.54 1.65 -7.36
N ARG A 164 3.58 0.51 -6.64
CA ARG A 164 4.82 -0.03 -6.05
C ARG A 164 5.84 -0.46 -7.09
N LEU A 165 5.43 -0.89 -8.27
CA LEU A 165 6.35 -1.28 -9.33
C LEU A 165 6.98 -0.06 -10.03
N ILE A 166 6.18 0.97 -10.30
CA ILE A 166 6.61 2.11 -11.12
C ILE A 166 7.19 3.28 -10.31
N ALA A 167 6.73 3.50 -9.08
CA ALA A 167 7.16 4.65 -8.29
C ALA A 167 8.64 4.53 -7.95
N PRO A 168 9.40 5.63 -7.89
CA PRO A 168 10.80 5.58 -7.51
C PRO A 168 10.96 5.14 -6.05
N ALA A 169 12.13 4.60 -5.74
CA ALA A 169 12.51 4.30 -4.37
C ALA A 169 12.41 5.56 -3.49
N PRO A 170 12.03 5.43 -2.20
CA PRO A 170 11.76 4.19 -1.48
C PRO A 170 10.30 3.70 -1.55
N LEU A 171 9.43 4.36 -2.32
CA LEU A 171 8.00 4.02 -2.42
C LEU A 171 7.75 2.83 -3.36
N GLY A 172 8.64 2.61 -4.32
CA GLY A 172 8.55 1.55 -5.29
C GLY A 172 9.89 1.16 -5.90
N LEU A 173 9.83 0.29 -6.92
CA LEU A 173 10.99 -0.26 -7.61
C LEU A 173 11.52 0.62 -8.74
N GLY A 174 10.82 1.70 -9.12
CA GLY A 174 11.23 2.61 -10.18
C GLY A 174 11.35 1.96 -11.56
N LEU A 175 10.53 0.95 -11.85
CA LEU A 175 10.62 0.19 -13.09
C LEU A 175 10.03 0.97 -14.27
N ALA A 176 10.72 0.90 -15.40
CA ALA A 176 10.23 1.45 -16.65
C ALA A 176 8.99 0.67 -17.12
N TYR A 177 8.05 1.40 -17.73
CA TYR A 177 6.82 0.85 -18.27
C TYR A 177 6.45 1.56 -19.57
N ARG A 178 5.49 1.00 -20.33
CA ARG A 178 4.99 1.68 -21.52
C ARG A 178 4.14 2.88 -21.12
N GLU A 179 4.66 4.07 -21.36
CA GLU A 179 3.97 5.32 -21.02
C GLU A 179 2.56 5.37 -21.60
N CYS A 180 1.62 5.89 -20.80
CA CYS A 180 0.27 6.16 -21.25
C CYS A 180 -0.29 7.37 -20.49
N ALA A 181 -1.29 8.03 -21.07
CA ALA A 181 -1.94 9.17 -20.44
C ALA A 181 -2.82 8.78 -19.23
N LYS A 182 -3.21 7.50 -19.12
CA LYS A 182 -4.24 7.03 -18.18
C LYS A 182 -3.63 6.11 -17.12
N MET A 183 -3.39 6.68 -15.94
CA MET A 183 -2.96 5.93 -14.76
C MET A 183 -4.15 5.28 -14.03
N PRO A 184 -3.97 4.13 -13.36
CA PRO A 184 -4.97 3.57 -12.46
C PRO A 184 -5.23 4.53 -11.29
N PRO A 185 -6.42 4.45 -10.66
CA PRO A 185 -6.72 5.25 -9.47
C PRO A 185 -5.68 5.05 -8.37
N LEU A 186 -5.35 6.12 -7.65
CA LEU A 186 -4.39 6.07 -6.54
C LEU A 186 -4.91 5.14 -5.44
N PRO A 187 -4.03 4.37 -4.76
CA PRO A 187 -4.47 3.45 -3.72
C PRO A 187 -5.16 4.19 -2.57
N LEU A 188 -6.42 3.84 -2.30
CA LEU A 188 -7.18 4.38 -1.18
C LEU A 188 -7.08 3.44 0.03
N THR A 189 -6.00 3.60 0.80
CA THR A 189 -5.69 2.79 1.98
C THR A 189 -6.57 3.14 3.18
N MET A 190 -6.61 2.28 4.20
CA MET A 190 -7.39 2.55 5.41
C MET A 190 -6.91 3.80 6.16
N GLY A 191 -5.59 4.04 6.24
CA GLY A 191 -5.04 5.28 6.79
C GLY A 191 -5.51 6.52 6.04
N ALA A 192 -5.46 6.49 4.70
CA ALA A 192 -5.95 7.61 3.89
C ALA A 192 -7.47 7.81 4.04
N ARG A 193 -8.25 6.72 4.14
CA ARG A 193 -9.70 6.80 4.42
C ARG A 193 -9.98 7.44 5.79
N ARG A 194 -9.27 7.02 6.83
CA ARG A 194 -9.38 7.63 8.17
C ARG A 194 -9.03 9.11 8.11
N PHE A 195 -7.95 9.47 7.43
CA PHE A 195 -7.56 10.87 7.26
C PHE A 195 -8.69 11.68 6.61
N LEU A 196 -9.18 11.23 5.44
CA LEU A 196 -10.23 11.93 4.69
C LEU A 196 -11.52 12.10 5.50
N ALA A 197 -11.85 11.10 6.32
CA ALA A 197 -13.04 11.09 7.16
C ALA A 197 -12.91 11.93 8.44
N MET A 198 -11.70 12.16 8.94
CA MET A 198 -11.49 12.78 10.26
C MET A 198 -10.95 14.21 10.15
N LEU A 199 -10.00 14.44 9.23
CA LEU A 199 -9.29 15.70 9.05
C LEU A 199 -9.41 16.24 7.62
N GLY A 200 -9.86 15.43 6.67
CA GLY A 200 -9.93 15.81 5.27
C GLY A 200 -11.25 16.45 4.86
N PRO A 201 -11.44 16.66 3.55
CA PRO A 201 -12.60 17.35 2.98
C PRO A 201 -13.95 16.64 3.21
N ALA A 202 -13.97 15.41 3.72
CA ALA A 202 -15.20 14.68 4.02
C ALA A 202 -15.47 14.52 5.52
N LYS A 203 -14.79 15.31 6.37
CA LYS A 203 -15.01 15.31 7.82
C LYS A 203 -16.48 15.53 8.22
N GLU A 204 -17.13 16.52 7.60
CA GLU A 204 -18.51 16.91 7.94
C GLU A 204 -19.58 16.13 7.15
N ASP A 205 -19.19 15.44 6.07
CA ASP A 205 -20.12 14.79 5.12
C ASP A 205 -20.25 13.28 5.32
N ASN A 206 -19.88 12.78 6.50
CA ASN A 206 -19.85 11.38 6.85
C ASN A 206 -19.24 10.48 5.75
N PHE A 207 -17.91 10.57 5.55
CA PHE A 207 -17.17 9.80 4.53
C PHE A 207 -17.55 8.31 4.46
N SER A 208 -18.01 7.70 5.55
CA SER A 208 -18.43 6.30 5.56
C SER A 208 -19.62 6.00 4.64
N GLU A 209 -20.53 6.96 4.44
CA GLU A 209 -21.76 6.85 3.66
C GLU A 209 -21.55 7.06 2.16
N LEU A 210 -20.46 7.72 1.76
CA LEU A 210 -20.12 7.93 0.35
C LEU A 210 -19.98 6.61 -0.40
N ASP A 211 -20.40 6.58 -1.66
CA ASP A 211 -20.18 5.39 -2.48
C ASP A 211 -18.67 5.16 -2.76
N PRO A 212 -18.25 3.95 -3.14
CA PRO A 212 -16.83 3.69 -3.43
C PRO A 212 -16.22 4.57 -4.54
N LYS A 213 -17.00 4.99 -5.53
CA LYS A 213 -16.52 5.83 -6.65
C LYS A 213 -16.32 7.27 -6.19
N GLU A 214 -17.22 7.81 -5.39
CA GLU A 214 -17.14 9.13 -4.77
C GLU A 214 -15.94 9.21 -3.83
N LYS A 215 -15.75 8.20 -2.97
CA LYS A 215 -14.57 8.08 -2.10
C LYS A 215 -13.27 8.13 -2.92
N GLN A 216 -13.19 7.36 -4.00
CA GLN A 216 -12.01 7.31 -4.85
C GLN A 216 -11.78 8.63 -5.60
N LYS A 217 -12.84 9.27 -6.11
CA LYS A 217 -12.77 10.56 -6.79
C LYS A 217 -12.26 11.65 -5.84
N LEU A 218 -12.88 11.76 -4.66
CA LEU A 218 -12.47 12.72 -3.64
C LEU A 218 -11.01 12.51 -3.21
N ALA A 219 -10.62 11.25 -2.97
CA ALA A 219 -9.26 10.92 -2.60
C ALA A 219 -8.25 11.34 -3.69
N ASN A 220 -8.52 11.00 -4.96
CA ASN A 220 -7.65 11.38 -6.06
C ASN A 220 -7.51 12.91 -6.19
N GLU A 221 -8.62 13.65 -6.12
CA GLU A 221 -8.60 15.13 -6.16
C GLU A 221 -7.77 15.71 -5.01
N PHE A 222 -7.90 15.15 -3.80
CA PHE A 222 -7.17 15.60 -2.63
C PHE A 222 -5.67 15.27 -2.71
N PHE A 223 -5.31 14.06 -3.18
CA PHE A 223 -3.93 13.65 -3.35
C PHE A 223 -3.20 14.51 -4.40
N VAL A 224 -3.87 14.84 -5.51
CA VAL A 224 -3.35 15.77 -6.52
C VAL A 224 -3.13 17.16 -5.93
N ALA A 225 -4.03 17.64 -5.07
CA ALA A 225 -3.85 18.94 -4.42
C ALA A 225 -2.67 18.95 -3.42
N LEU A 226 -2.46 17.85 -2.69
CA LEU A 226 -1.38 17.74 -1.70
C LEU A 226 0.01 17.62 -2.34
N ALA A 227 0.14 16.85 -3.42
CA ALA A 227 1.40 16.62 -4.13
C ALA A 227 1.19 16.66 -5.66
N PRO A 228 1.07 17.85 -6.27
CA PRO A 228 0.77 17.99 -7.70
C PRO A 228 1.80 17.33 -8.62
N GLU A 229 3.07 17.32 -8.21
CA GLU A 229 4.18 16.77 -8.99
C GLU A 229 4.15 15.24 -8.97
N ASN A 230 3.72 14.64 -7.85
CA ASN A 230 3.56 13.20 -7.72
C ASN A 230 2.45 12.87 -6.69
N PRO A 231 1.20 12.72 -7.15
CA PRO A 231 0.06 12.45 -6.27
C PRO A 231 0.20 11.15 -5.46
N TYR A 232 1.04 10.21 -5.91
CA TYR A 232 1.30 8.99 -5.16
C TYR A 232 2.04 9.24 -3.85
N PHE A 233 2.83 10.32 -3.73
CA PHE A 233 3.43 10.71 -2.46
C PHE A 233 2.38 11.00 -1.38
N ALA A 234 1.27 11.63 -1.77
CA ALA A 234 0.16 11.87 -0.86
C ALA A 234 -0.55 10.57 -0.47
N ALA A 235 -0.88 9.72 -1.45
CA ALA A 235 -1.52 8.43 -1.20
C ALA A 235 -0.69 7.52 -0.28
N HIS A 236 0.62 7.44 -0.53
CA HIS A 236 1.59 6.71 0.28
C HIS A 236 1.70 7.29 1.68
N SER A 237 1.93 8.59 1.82
CA SER A 237 2.16 9.19 3.15
C SER A 237 0.92 9.10 4.04
N LEU A 238 -0.27 9.33 3.47
CA LEU A 238 -1.53 9.30 4.22
C LEU A 238 -1.91 7.89 4.68
N GLN A 239 -1.33 6.83 4.11
CA GLN A 239 -1.57 5.47 4.59
C GLN A 239 -1.08 5.23 6.03
N PHE A 240 -0.12 6.02 6.50
CA PHE A 240 0.44 5.90 7.85
C PHE A 240 -0.43 6.59 8.92
N PHE A 241 -1.42 7.38 8.50
CA PHE A 241 -2.29 8.10 9.43
C PHE A 241 -3.14 7.13 10.27
N LEU A 242 -2.87 7.13 11.58
CA LEU A 242 -3.51 6.27 12.58
C LEU A 242 -3.53 4.79 12.20
N GLU A 243 -2.53 4.34 11.45
CA GLU A 243 -2.35 2.93 11.09
C GLU A 243 -1.59 2.21 12.21
N ASN A 244 -1.97 0.96 12.49
CA ASN A 244 -1.38 0.20 13.59
C ASN A 244 0.10 -0.10 13.30
N GLY A 245 0.96 0.34 14.21
CA GLY A 245 2.39 0.07 14.26
C GLY A 245 2.72 -1.03 15.28
N THR A 246 3.98 -1.10 15.69
CA THR A 246 4.45 -2.11 16.65
C THR A 246 4.03 -1.76 18.08
N ASN A 247 4.16 -0.49 18.48
CA ASN A 247 3.93 -0.01 19.83
C ASN A 247 2.80 1.04 19.91
N GLY A 248 2.18 1.39 18.79
CA GLY A 248 1.10 2.38 18.73
C GLY A 248 0.68 2.63 17.30
N PHE A 249 0.59 3.90 16.90
CA PHE A 249 0.34 4.26 15.50
C PHE A 249 1.65 4.50 14.74
N ILE A 250 1.73 4.03 13.49
CA ILE A 250 2.90 4.20 12.62
C ILE A 250 3.27 5.67 12.49
N CYS A 251 2.29 6.56 12.31
CA CYS A 251 2.57 8.00 12.23
C CYS A 251 3.31 8.54 13.47
N ARG A 252 3.02 8.01 14.67
CA ARG A 252 3.72 8.38 15.91
C ARG A 252 5.12 7.78 15.99
N GLU A 253 5.26 6.53 15.56
CA GLU A 253 6.55 5.84 15.52
C GLU A 253 7.51 6.53 14.54
N LEU A 254 7.01 6.97 13.37
CA LEU A 254 7.79 7.67 12.35
C LEU A 254 8.10 9.12 12.70
N THR A 255 7.25 9.80 13.49
CA THR A 255 7.52 11.16 13.98
C THR A 255 8.23 11.17 15.34
N ALA A 256 8.61 10.01 15.88
CA ALA A 256 9.11 9.76 17.24
C ALA A 256 8.12 10.08 18.38
N ASN A 257 7.31 11.14 18.28
CA ASN A 257 6.23 11.46 19.19
C ASN A 257 5.14 12.32 18.51
N CYS A 258 3.98 12.48 19.15
CA CYS A 258 2.86 13.24 18.58
C CYS A 258 3.15 14.74 18.42
N SER A 259 3.95 15.37 19.28
CA SER A 259 4.25 16.81 19.18
C SER A 259 5.10 17.19 17.97
N GLU A 260 5.86 16.25 17.40
CA GLU A 260 6.61 16.46 16.16
C GLU A 260 5.78 16.17 14.89
N CYS A 261 4.55 15.66 15.04
CA CYS A 261 3.68 15.42 13.91
C CYS A 261 3.06 16.73 13.42
N PRO A 262 3.14 17.08 12.12
CA PRO A 262 2.54 18.31 11.59
C PRO A 262 1.02 18.41 11.83
N LEU A 263 0.36 17.28 12.05
CA LEU A 263 -1.08 17.19 12.32
C LEU A 263 -1.42 17.27 13.82
N TYR A 264 -0.45 17.49 14.72
CA TYR A 264 -0.61 17.41 16.17
C TYR A 264 -1.82 18.22 16.68
N GLU A 265 -1.89 19.50 16.32
CA GLU A 265 -2.92 20.43 16.81
C GLU A 265 -4.33 20.10 16.29
N TYR A 266 -4.41 19.28 15.24
CA TYR A 266 -5.68 18.91 14.60
C TYR A 266 -6.11 17.48 14.95
N CYS A 267 -5.21 16.66 15.50
CA CYS A 267 -5.45 15.24 15.72
C CYS A 267 -5.95 14.96 17.13
N ASN A 268 -7.23 14.59 17.26
CA ASN A 268 -7.83 14.22 18.55
C ASN A 268 -7.24 12.95 19.19
N TYR A 269 -6.39 12.21 18.47
CA TYR A 269 -5.70 11.01 18.95
C TYR A 269 -4.23 11.30 19.35
N ALA A 270 -3.82 12.57 19.29
CA ALA A 270 -2.51 12.98 19.74
C ALA A 270 -2.36 12.74 21.25
N GLU A 271 -1.25 12.12 21.66
CA GLU A 271 -0.91 12.05 23.08
C GLU A 271 -0.51 13.44 23.55
N VAL A 272 -1.34 14.02 24.42
CA VAL A 272 -1.04 15.29 25.08
C VAL A 272 0.16 15.05 25.99
N ARG A 273 1.25 15.78 25.80
CA ARG A 273 2.37 15.78 26.75
C ARG A 273 1.80 16.14 28.14
N LYS A 274 1.77 15.17 29.06
CA LYS A 274 1.68 15.49 30.49
C LYS A 274 2.95 16.29 30.79
N ARG A 275 2.81 17.60 31.04
CA ARG A 275 3.90 18.41 31.57
C ARG A 275 4.22 17.81 32.94
N TYR A 276 5.36 17.14 33.04
CA TYR A 276 6.01 16.84 34.31
C TYR A 276 6.81 18.07 34.74
#